data_AF-A0A4Y8IAH9-F1
#
_entry.id   AF-A0A4Y8IAH9-F1
#
_cell.length_a   1.000
_cell.length_b   1.000
_cell.length_c   1.000
_cell.angle_alpha   90.00
_cell.angle_beta   90.00
_cell.angle_gamma   90.00
#
_symmetry.space_group_name_H-M   'P 1'
#
loop_
_entity.id
_entity.type
_entity.pdbx_description
1 polymer ?
#
loop_
_entity_poly.entity_id
_entity_poly.type
_entity_poly.pdbx_seq_one_letter_code
_entity_poly.pdbx_strand_id
1 'polypeptide(L)'
;MNCDKMELLFADLLYNELKEEEKEFALEHISTCKSCEVKYKNLRETSAALGRWKEEDAEMNLIFIEEKVPFFERLFGKLDLIGISPRQLVFGMITTLLLVVLFTGILRTEAIYRNGSWYISFGSSAKMENQMEESTLIADIKRLQQENLVFTNRLLLASEERIRNENIAVVNDLANQFALLRRQDLTLIGRSINEMSQRSEGRYVRTNQLLDGLYRLSAYQPGGSSGTRSIEGK
;
A
#
# COMPACT_ATOMS: atom_id res chain seq x y z
N MET A 1 -22.22 -4.10 -32.37
CA MET A 1 -21.65 -3.71 -31.07
C MET A 1 -20.18 -4.11 -31.06
N ASN A 2 -19.28 -3.29 -30.50
CA ASN A 2 -17.83 -3.56 -30.60
C ASN A 2 -17.44 -4.73 -29.70
N CYS A 3 -16.92 -5.79 -30.31
CA CYS A 3 -16.38 -6.96 -29.61
C CYS A 3 -15.32 -6.57 -28.56
N ASP A 4 -14.56 -5.50 -28.82
CA ASP A 4 -13.52 -4.97 -27.93
C ASP A 4 -14.03 -4.59 -26.54
N LYS A 5 -15.28 -4.10 -26.44
CA LYS A 5 -15.88 -3.75 -25.14
C LYS A 5 -16.36 -4.98 -24.37
N MET A 6 -16.70 -6.06 -25.09
CA MET A 6 -17.16 -7.31 -24.49
C MET A 6 -16.01 -8.10 -23.88
N GLU A 7 -14.80 -7.97 -24.42
CA GLU A 7 -13.61 -8.62 -23.88
C GLU A 7 -13.30 -8.21 -22.44
N LEU A 8 -13.57 -6.95 -22.08
CA LEU A 8 -13.43 -6.46 -20.70
C LEU A 8 -14.39 -7.17 -19.76
N LEU A 9 -15.62 -7.43 -20.20
CA LEU A 9 -16.65 -8.09 -19.39
C LEU A 9 -16.42 -9.59 -19.23
N PHE A 10 -15.56 -10.22 -20.05
CA PHE A 10 -15.32 -11.67 -19.96
C PHE A 10 -14.55 -12.07 -18.71
N ALA A 11 -13.65 -11.22 -18.21
CA ALA A 11 -12.94 -11.48 -16.96
C ALA A 11 -13.90 -11.40 -15.76
N ASP A 12 -14.67 -10.32 -15.68
CA ASP A 12 -15.66 -10.09 -14.62
C ASP A 12 -16.75 -11.16 -14.65
N LEU A 13 -17.17 -11.62 -15.84
CA LEU A 13 -18.11 -12.73 -16.00
C LEU A 13 -17.52 -14.05 -15.48
N LEU A 14 -16.21 -14.27 -15.65
CA LEU A 14 -15.53 -15.49 -15.23
C LEU A 14 -15.44 -15.61 -13.70
N TYR A 15 -15.24 -14.48 -13.02
CA TYR A 15 -15.19 -14.39 -11.55
C TYR A 15 -16.54 -14.05 -10.91
N ASN A 16 -17.62 -13.96 -11.71
CA ASN A 16 -18.99 -13.66 -11.28
C ASN A 16 -19.11 -12.30 -10.55
N GLU A 17 -18.39 -11.29 -11.05
CA GLU A 17 -18.35 -9.92 -10.54
C GLU A 17 -19.31 -8.96 -11.27
N LEU A 18 -19.92 -9.41 -12.37
CA LEU A 18 -20.91 -8.64 -13.13
C LEU A 18 -22.27 -8.57 -12.43
N LYS A 19 -22.99 -7.46 -12.66
CA LYS A 19 -24.41 -7.35 -12.31
C LYS A 19 -25.24 -8.26 -13.21
N GLU A 20 -26.41 -8.71 -12.75
CA GLU A 20 -27.27 -9.64 -13.50
C GLU A 20 -27.64 -9.12 -14.90
N GLU A 21 -27.94 -7.82 -15.03
CA GLU A 21 -28.24 -7.20 -16.33
C GLU A 21 -27.06 -7.28 -17.32
N GLU A 22 -25.83 -7.08 -16.83
CA GLU A 22 -24.60 -7.12 -17.64
C GLU A 22 -24.21 -8.56 -17.98
N LYS A 23 -24.51 -9.49 -17.09
CA LYS A 23 -24.28 -10.93 -17.25
C LYS A 23 -25.17 -11.53 -18.32
N GLU A 24 -26.48 -11.27 -18.26
CA GLU A 24 -27.42 -11.70 -19.30
C GLU A 24 -27.00 -11.16 -20.66
N PHE A 25 -26.64 -9.87 -20.70
CA PHE A 25 -26.17 -9.21 -21.90
C PHE A 25 -24.88 -9.83 -22.47
N ALA A 26 -23.90 -10.13 -21.62
CA ALA A 26 -22.65 -10.77 -22.02
C ALA A 26 -22.87 -12.20 -22.56
N LEU A 27 -23.74 -12.98 -21.92
CA LEU A 27 -24.08 -14.33 -22.36
C LEU A 27 -24.83 -14.32 -23.70
N GLU A 28 -25.74 -13.38 -23.90
CA GLU A 28 -26.44 -13.20 -25.18
C GLU A 28 -25.44 -12.87 -26.31
N HIS A 29 -24.49 -11.96 -26.06
CA HIS A 29 -23.46 -11.63 -27.05
C HIS A 29 -22.53 -12.81 -27.36
N ILE A 30 -22.11 -13.58 -26.35
CA ILE A 30 -21.30 -14.78 -26.52
C ILE A 30 -22.03 -15.81 -27.37
N SER A 31 -23.36 -15.96 -27.18
CA SER A 31 -24.17 -16.92 -27.95
C SER A 31 -24.33 -16.55 -29.43
N THR A 32 -24.22 -15.26 -29.77
CA THR A 32 -24.44 -14.75 -31.13
C THR A 32 -23.14 -14.50 -31.89
N CYS A 33 -22.03 -14.31 -31.19
CA CYS A 33 -20.74 -13.97 -31.79
C CYS A 33 -19.70 -15.10 -31.63
N LYS A 34 -19.48 -15.88 -32.71
CA LYS A 34 -18.54 -17.03 -32.70
C LYS A 34 -17.10 -16.68 -32.29
N SER A 35 -16.60 -15.49 -32.64
CA SER A 35 -15.24 -15.09 -32.24
C SER A 35 -15.15 -14.85 -30.74
N CYS A 36 -16.16 -14.20 -30.16
CA CYS A 36 -16.28 -13.99 -28.72
C CYS A 36 -16.47 -15.30 -27.96
N GLU A 37 -17.26 -16.23 -28.50
CA GLU A 37 -17.45 -17.58 -27.95
C GLU A 37 -16.11 -18.33 -27.82
N VAL A 38 -15.31 -18.35 -28.89
CA VAL A 38 -14.00 -19.00 -28.88
C VAL A 38 -13.05 -18.34 -27.88
N LYS A 39 -13.02 -17.00 -27.82
CA LYS A 39 -12.18 -16.27 -26.87
C LYS A 39 -12.57 -16.56 -25.42
N TYR A 40 -13.86 -16.51 -25.11
CA TYR A 40 -14.38 -16.80 -23.78
C TYR A 40 -14.10 -18.26 -23.36
N LYS A 41 -14.27 -19.22 -24.28
CA LYS A 41 -13.93 -20.62 -24.05
C LYS A 41 -12.45 -20.80 -23.73
N ASN A 42 -11.56 -20.18 -24.50
CA ASN A 42 -10.11 -20.23 -24.26
C ASN A 42 -9.74 -19.61 -22.91
N LEU A 43 -10.36 -18.49 -22.55
CA LEU A 43 -10.15 -17.83 -21.25
C LEU A 43 -10.57 -18.74 -20.09
N ARG A 44 -11.73 -19.40 -20.22
CA ARG A 44 -12.24 -20.36 -19.24
C ARG A 44 -11.35 -21.58 -19.07
N GLU A 45 -10.87 -22.15 -20.18
CA GLU A 45 -9.93 -23.28 -20.14
C GLU A 45 -8.60 -22.88 -19.51
N THR A 46 -8.10 -21.68 -19.81
CA THR A 46 -6.86 -21.14 -19.24
C THR A 46 -6.99 -20.89 -17.74
N SER A 47 -8.07 -20.27 -17.29
CA SER A 47 -8.34 -20.07 -15.86
C SER A 47 -8.46 -21.40 -15.12
N ALA A 48 -9.18 -22.38 -15.70
CA ALA A 48 -9.29 -23.71 -15.11
C ALA A 48 -7.93 -24.45 -15.04
N ALA A 49 -7.03 -24.20 -15.98
CA ALA A 49 -5.66 -24.73 -15.95
C ALA A 49 -4.80 -24.05 -14.87
N LEU A 50 -4.92 -22.73 -14.73
CA LEU A 50 -4.23 -21.94 -13.71
C LEU A 50 -4.70 -22.31 -12.29
N GLY A 51 -6.00 -22.50 -12.07
CA GLY A 51 -6.53 -22.91 -10.77
C GLY A 51 -6.12 -24.32 -10.31
N ARG A 52 -5.49 -25.12 -11.17
CA ARG A 52 -4.90 -26.42 -10.79
C ARG A 52 -3.47 -26.31 -10.28
N TRP A 53 -2.83 -25.16 -10.49
CA TRP A 53 -1.51 -24.93 -9.92
C TRP A 53 -1.71 -24.74 -8.42
N LYS A 54 -0.85 -25.38 -7.62
CA LYS A 54 -0.85 -25.10 -6.18
C LYS A 54 -0.59 -23.60 -6.03
N GLU A 55 -1.53 -22.89 -5.42
CA GLU A 55 -1.25 -21.58 -4.88
C GLU A 55 -0.06 -21.77 -3.94
N GLU A 56 1.11 -21.29 -4.35
CA GLU A 56 2.17 -21.03 -3.38
C GLU A 56 1.56 -19.97 -2.47
N ASP A 57 1.22 -20.38 -1.24
CA ASP A 57 0.79 -19.48 -0.18
C ASP A 57 1.80 -18.34 -0.16
N ALA A 58 1.41 -17.19 -0.72
CA ALA A 58 2.23 -16.02 -0.63
C ALA A 58 2.31 -15.73 0.88
N GLU A 59 3.44 -16.02 1.52
CA GLU A 59 3.76 -15.63 2.91
C GLU A 59 3.79 -14.09 3.08
N MET A 60 3.25 -13.34 2.12
CA MET A 60 2.86 -11.97 2.31
C MET A 60 1.55 -11.95 3.09
N ASN A 61 1.68 -11.91 4.42
CA ASN A 61 0.68 -11.30 5.28
C ASN A 61 0.51 -9.85 4.80
N LEU A 62 -0.35 -9.65 3.81
CA LEU A 62 -0.87 -8.34 3.44
C LEU A 62 -1.72 -7.89 4.62
N ILE A 63 -1.06 -7.30 5.61
CA ILE A 63 -1.72 -6.57 6.68
C ILE A 63 -2.31 -5.35 5.99
N PHE A 64 -3.54 -5.49 5.51
CA PHE A 64 -4.38 -4.35 5.19
C PHE A 64 -4.53 -3.62 6.52
N ILE A 65 -3.71 -2.59 6.71
CA ILE A 65 -3.89 -1.62 7.77
C ILE A 65 -5.22 -0.98 7.42
N GLU A 66 -6.30 -1.45 8.04
CA GLU A 66 -7.55 -0.70 8.08
C GLU A 66 -7.17 0.68 8.61
N GLU A 67 -7.14 1.67 7.72
CA GLU A 67 -7.01 3.06 8.11
C GLU A 67 -8.12 3.28 9.14
N LYS A 68 -7.72 3.51 10.38
CA LYS A 68 -8.64 3.79 11.47
C LYS A 68 -9.32 5.10 11.11
N VAL A 69 -10.46 5.00 10.44
CA VAL A 69 -11.32 6.11 10.09
C VAL A 69 -11.48 6.94 11.36
N PRO A 70 -10.98 8.19 11.39
CA PRO A 70 -10.93 8.98 12.61
C PRO A 70 -12.33 9.03 13.21
N PHE A 71 -12.42 8.93 14.54
CA PHE A 71 -13.70 8.85 15.25
C PHE A 71 -14.71 9.92 14.78
N PHE A 72 -14.21 11.11 14.43
CA PHE A 72 -14.99 12.20 13.87
C PHE A 72 -15.66 11.85 12.54
N GLU A 73 -14.99 11.17 11.61
CA GLU A 73 -15.59 10.76 10.33
C GLU A 73 -16.69 9.71 10.51
N ARG A 74 -16.54 8.78 11.47
CA ARG A 74 -17.64 7.85 11.83
C ARG A 74 -18.85 8.56 12.45
N LEU A 75 -18.61 9.63 13.21
CA LEU A 75 -19.66 10.41 13.86
C LEU A 75 -20.39 11.30 12.83
N PHE A 76 -19.64 12.04 12.01
CA PHE A 76 -20.18 12.94 10.98
C PHE A 76 -20.76 12.21 9.77
N GLY A 77 -20.22 11.04 9.40
CA GLY A 77 -20.79 10.20 8.34
C GLY A 77 -22.21 9.71 8.65
N LYS A 78 -22.58 9.60 9.93
CA LYS A 78 -23.97 9.32 10.35
C LYS A 78 -24.87 10.56 10.37
N LEU A 79 -24.30 11.76 10.46
CA LEU A 79 -25.05 13.02 10.40
C LEU A 79 -25.40 13.42 8.97
N ASP A 80 -24.60 13.00 7.98
CA ASP A 80 -24.88 13.19 6.56
C ASP A 80 -26.15 12.42 6.11
N LEU A 81 -26.42 11.26 6.73
CA LEU A 81 -27.68 10.51 6.55
C LEU A 81 -28.94 11.27 6.99
N ILE A 82 -28.79 12.30 7.84
CA ILE A 82 -29.88 13.14 8.35
C ILE A 82 -30.03 14.41 7.49
N GLY A 83 -29.20 14.58 6.46
CA GLY A 83 -29.25 15.73 5.54
C GLY A 83 -28.84 17.05 6.18
N ILE A 84 -28.21 17.02 7.36
CA ILE A 84 -27.77 18.22 8.07
C ILE A 84 -26.40 18.61 7.52
N SER A 85 -26.37 19.66 6.72
CA SER A 85 -25.13 20.17 6.16
C SER A 85 -24.15 20.62 7.28
N PRO A 86 -22.83 20.40 7.13
CA PRO A 86 -21.84 20.75 8.16
C PRO A 86 -21.84 22.24 8.53
N ARG A 87 -22.28 23.12 7.61
CA ARG A 87 -22.45 24.56 7.88
C ARG A 87 -23.52 24.83 8.92
N GLN A 88 -24.66 24.13 8.87
CA GLN A 88 -25.76 24.30 9.83
C GLN A 88 -25.35 23.86 11.24
N LEU A 89 -24.48 22.85 11.34
CA LEU A 89 -23.94 22.37 12.62
C LEU A 89 -23.05 23.42 13.29
N VAL A 90 -22.18 24.08 12.52
CA VAL A 90 -21.33 25.17 13.03
C VAL A 90 -22.18 26.35 13.51
N PHE A 91 -23.19 26.76 12.75
CA PHE A 91 -24.12 27.81 13.18
C PHE A 91 -24.92 27.40 14.43
N GLY A 92 -25.34 26.14 14.53
CA GLY A 92 -26.01 25.59 15.71
C GLY A 92 -25.13 25.60 16.95
N MET A 93 -23.85 25.24 16.81
CA MET A 93 -22.91 25.24 17.93
C MET A 93 -22.61 26.67 18.42
N ILE A 94 -22.44 27.63 17.50
CA ILE A 94 -22.19 29.03 17.87
C ILE A 94 -23.42 29.62 18.58
N THR A 95 -24.63 29.38 18.06
CA THR A 95 -25.87 29.91 18.66
C THR A 95 -26.14 29.30 20.04
N THR A 96 -25.93 27.99 20.21
CA THR A 96 -26.06 27.33 21.51
C THR A 96 -25.01 27.80 22.51
N LEU A 97 -23.75 27.94 22.10
CA LEU A 97 -22.69 28.49 22.95
C LEU A 97 -23.03 29.91 23.43
N LEU A 98 -23.50 30.76 22.52
CA LEU A 98 -23.85 32.14 22.82
C LEU A 98 -25.05 32.21 23.78
N LEU A 99 -26.00 31.29 23.63
CA LEU A 99 -27.16 31.17 24.53
C LEU A 99 -26.75 30.66 25.92
N VAL A 100 -25.80 29.73 26.02
CA VAL A 100 -25.24 29.25 27.30
C VAL A 100 -24.48 30.37 28.02
N VAL A 101 -23.67 31.16 27.30
CA VAL A 101 -22.96 32.32 27.88
C VAL A 101 -23.95 33.37 28.38
N LEU A 102 -25.01 33.63 27.62
CA LEU A 102 -26.04 34.59 28.00
C LEU A 102 -26.84 34.09 29.21
N PHE A 103 -27.18 32.79 29.25
CA PHE A 103 -27.89 32.19 30.37
C PHE A 103 -27.05 32.14 31.66
N THR A 104 -25.77 31.79 31.55
CA THR A 104 -24.84 31.77 32.69
C THR A 104 -24.54 33.18 33.22
N GLY A 105 -24.53 34.19 32.35
CA GLY A 105 -24.41 35.59 32.74
C GLY A 105 -25.63 36.12 33.52
N ILE A 106 -26.85 35.71 33.14
CA ILE A 106 -28.07 36.10 33.85
C ILE A 106 -28.20 35.41 35.21
N LEU A 107 -27.73 34.18 35.35
CA LEU A 107 -27.82 33.43 36.61
C LEU A 107 -26.89 33.97 37.73
N ARG A 108 -25.96 34.86 37.42
CA ARG A 108 -24.96 35.40 38.36
C ARG A 108 -24.92 36.93 38.40
N THR A 109 -26.08 37.57 38.27
CA THR A 109 -26.23 39.01 38.51
C THR A 109 -26.30 39.32 39.99
N GLU A 110 -25.31 40.07 40.48
CA GLU A 110 -25.36 40.67 41.81
C GLU A 110 -25.74 42.15 41.66
N ALA A 111 -26.90 42.52 42.21
CA ALA A 111 -27.36 43.91 42.29
C ALA A 111 -27.10 44.43 43.71
N ILE A 112 -26.15 45.35 43.84
CA ILE A 112 -25.77 45.93 45.13
C ILE A 112 -26.24 47.39 45.16
N TYR A 113 -27.06 47.75 46.14
CA TYR A 113 -27.48 49.12 46.40
C TYR A 113 -26.59 49.74 47.48
N ARG A 114 -25.85 50.80 47.14
CA ARG A 114 -25.03 51.56 48.11
C ARG A 114 -25.20 53.05 47.88
N ASN A 115 -25.47 53.81 48.95
CA ASN A 115 -25.46 55.27 48.96
C ASN A 115 -26.27 55.95 47.85
N GLY A 116 -27.48 55.47 47.56
CA GLY A 116 -28.35 56.09 46.56
C GLY A 116 -28.09 55.68 45.12
N SER A 117 -27.04 54.89 44.84
CA SER A 117 -26.74 54.36 43.52
C SER A 117 -26.84 52.83 43.46
N TRP A 118 -27.29 52.34 42.30
CA TRP A 118 -27.36 50.92 41.97
C TRP A 118 -26.10 50.51 41.21
N TYR A 119 -25.42 49.49 41.71
CA TYR A 119 -24.31 48.84 41.01
C TYR A 119 -24.76 47.44 40.60
N ILE A 120 -24.84 47.22 39.28
CA ILE A 120 -25.13 45.92 38.69
C ILE A 120 -23.84 45.45 38.03
N SER A 121 -23.19 44.45 38.61
CA SER A 121 -22.02 43.82 38.00
C SER A 121 -22.42 42.48 37.39
N PHE A 122 -22.02 42.29 36.14
CA PHE A 122 -22.15 41.02 35.42
C PHE A 122 -20.77 40.35 35.39
N GLY A 123 -20.63 39.19 36.03
CA GLY A 123 -19.37 38.45 36.09
C GLY A 123 -18.50 38.79 37.31
N SER A 124 -17.53 37.91 37.60
CA SER A 124 -16.79 37.92 38.87
C SER A 124 -15.95 39.19 39.04
N SER A 125 -16.41 40.12 39.87
CA SER A 125 -15.56 41.11 40.50
C SER A 125 -14.84 40.44 41.67
N ALA A 126 -13.65 39.89 41.39
CA ALA A 126 -12.77 39.41 42.44
C ALA A 126 -12.46 40.58 43.38
N LYS A 127 -12.90 40.48 44.65
CA LYS A 127 -12.56 41.41 45.71
C LYS A 127 -11.04 41.54 45.79
N MET A 128 -10.54 42.78 45.69
CA MET A 128 -9.16 43.14 46.00
C MET A 128 -8.94 42.99 47.52
N GLU A 129 -8.54 41.80 47.94
CA GLU A 129 -8.06 41.54 49.30
C GLU A 129 -6.99 40.45 49.15
N ASN A 130 -5.72 40.87 49.01
CA ASN A 130 -4.48 40.13 49.33
C ASN A 130 -3.25 40.73 48.61
N GLN A 131 -2.73 41.86 49.09
CA GLN A 131 -1.44 42.42 48.63
C GLN A 131 -0.21 41.84 49.36
N MET A 132 -0.37 40.98 50.38
CA MET A 132 0.75 40.29 51.05
C MET A 132 0.96 38.83 50.59
N GLU A 133 -0.04 38.18 49.99
CA GLU A 133 0.04 36.78 49.53
C GLU A 133 0.63 36.65 48.10
N GLU A 134 0.66 37.75 47.35
CA GLU A 134 1.11 37.79 45.95
C GLU A 134 2.63 37.50 45.80
N SER A 135 3.44 37.87 46.80
CA SER A 135 4.90 37.70 46.73
C SER A 135 5.36 36.24 46.88
N THR A 136 4.69 35.44 47.72
CA THR A 136 4.97 34.01 47.90
C THR A 136 4.45 33.20 46.71
N LEU A 137 3.28 33.59 46.18
CA LEU A 137 2.70 32.99 44.97
C LEU A 137 3.61 33.16 43.75
N ILE A 138 4.22 34.34 43.57
CA ILE A 138 5.16 34.58 42.46
C ILE A 138 6.43 33.73 42.59
N ALA A 139 6.94 33.52 43.81
CA ALA A 139 8.11 32.68 44.04
C ALA A 139 7.82 31.20 43.71
N ASP A 140 6.66 30.69 44.11
CA ASP A 140 6.23 29.33 43.81
C ASP A 140 5.96 29.12 42.32
N ILE A 141 5.35 30.10 41.65
CA ILE A 141 5.15 30.06 40.19
C ILE A 141 6.49 30.02 39.46
N LYS A 142 7.46 30.85 39.85
CA LYS A 142 8.80 30.85 39.24
C LYS A 142 9.53 29.52 39.45
N ARG A 143 9.40 28.94 40.65
CA ARG A 143 9.95 27.61 40.96
C ARG A 143 9.32 26.54 40.08
N LEU A 144 7.99 26.52 39.96
CA LEU A 144 7.27 25.57 39.09
C LEU A 144 7.65 25.73 37.62
N GLN A 145 7.87 26.96 37.16
CA GLN A 145 8.36 27.22 35.80
C GLN A 145 9.78 26.67 35.60
N GLN A 146 10.67 26.85 36.57
CA GLN A 146 12.02 26.27 36.53
C GLN A 146 12.00 24.74 36.56
N GLU A 147 11.18 24.13 37.41
CA GLU A 147 11.02 22.68 37.48
C GLU A 147 10.45 22.13 36.16
N ASN A 148 9.47 22.81 35.57
CA ASN A 148 8.94 22.45 34.25
C ASN A 148 10.01 22.55 33.16
N LEU A 149 10.83 23.61 33.15
CA LEU A 149 11.91 23.76 32.17
C LEU A 149 12.97 22.66 32.29
N VAL A 150 13.33 22.27 33.52
CA VAL A 150 14.27 21.16 33.74
C VAL A 150 13.65 19.84 33.30
N PHE A 151 12.37 19.63 33.58
CA PHE A 151 11.65 18.43 33.18
C PHE A 151 11.53 18.32 31.65
N THR A 152 11.14 19.39 30.95
CA THR A 152 11.02 19.39 29.49
C THR A 152 12.37 19.16 28.82
N ASN A 153 13.45 19.76 29.33
CA ASN A 153 14.81 19.50 28.82
C ASN A 153 15.23 18.03 29.01
N ARG A 154 14.91 17.41 30.14
CA ARG A 154 15.19 15.98 30.35
C ARG A 154 14.39 15.10 29.40
N LEU A 155 13.12 15.44 29.17
CA LEU A 155 12.25 14.71 28.27
C LEU A 155 12.75 14.83 26.82
N LEU A 156 13.17 16.04 26.42
CA LEU A 156 13.76 16.29 25.10
C LEU A 156 15.02 15.44 24.89
N LEU A 157 15.98 15.49 25.83
CA LEU A 157 17.21 14.69 25.74
C LEU A 157 16.94 13.18 25.69
N ALA A 158 16.01 12.69 26.51
CA ALA A 158 15.61 11.28 26.48
C ALA A 158 14.93 10.90 25.14
N SER A 159 14.18 11.82 24.55
CA SER A 159 13.55 11.60 23.25
C SER A 159 14.57 11.59 22.11
N GLU A 160 15.57 12.48 22.13
CA GLU A 160 16.66 12.50 21.16
C GLU A 160 17.50 11.24 21.22
N GLU A 161 17.79 10.74 22.43
CA GLU A 161 18.51 9.49 22.62
C GLU A 161 17.71 8.29 22.08
N ARG A 162 16.39 8.27 22.32
CA ARG A 162 15.50 7.24 21.76
C ARG A 162 15.51 7.27 20.23
N ILE A 163 15.35 8.44 19.63
CA ILE A 163 15.38 8.64 18.18
C ILE A 163 16.74 8.21 17.60
N ARG A 164 17.84 8.56 18.28
CA ARG A 164 19.18 8.16 17.85
C ARG A 164 19.36 6.64 17.87
N ASN A 165 18.90 5.97 18.92
CA ASN A 165 18.98 4.52 19.03
C ASN A 165 18.11 3.81 17.99
N GLU A 166 16.91 4.33 17.74
CA GLU A 166 16.01 3.83 16.70
C GLU A 166 16.62 4.01 15.30
N ASN A 167 17.20 5.17 15.02
CA ASN A 167 17.89 5.42 13.75
C ASN A 167 19.09 4.48 13.56
N ILE A 168 19.88 4.22 14.60
CA ILE A 168 20.99 3.25 14.52
C ILE A 168 20.46 1.85 14.22
N ALA A 169 19.35 1.44 14.84
CA ALA A 169 18.73 0.14 14.57
C ALA A 169 18.24 0.03 13.12
N VAL A 170 17.57 1.05 12.61
CA VAL A 170 17.09 1.11 11.21
C VAL A 170 18.24 1.07 10.22
N VAL A 171 19.32 1.82 10.47
CA VAL A 171 20.51 1.82 9.60
C VAL A 171 21.18 0.45 9.58
N ASN A 172 21.29 -0.22 10.73
CA ASN A 172 21.85 -1.57 10.81
C ASN A 172 20.98 -2.60 10.10
N ASP A 173 19.66 -2.52 10.27
CA ASP A 173 18.73 -3.40 9.57
C ASP A 173 18.82 -3.24 8.05
N LEU A 174 18.82 -1.98 7.58
CA LEU A 174 18.99 -1.66 6.17
C LEU A 174 20.34 -2.18 5.64
N ALA A 175 21.44 -2.04 6.38
CA ALA A 175 22.73 -2.60 6.01
C ALA A 175 22.70 -4.13 5.87
N ASN A 176 21.99 -4.83 6.76
CA ASN A 176 21.82 -6.28 6.70
C ASN A 176 20.98 -6.70 5.49
N GLN A 177 19.89 -5.97 5.18
CA GLN A 177 19.06 -6.22 4.00
C GLN A 177 19.88 -6.04 2.71
N PHE A 178 20.67 -4.98 2.60
CA PHE A 178 21.57 -4.78 1.45
C PHE A 178 22.61 -5.90 1.31
N ALA A 179 23.16 -6.40 2.43
CA ALA A 179 24.09 -7.51 2.41
C ALA A 179 23.42 -8.81 1.92
N LEU A 180 22.16 -9.05 2.31
CA LEU A 180 21.38 -10.21 1.88
C LEU A 180 21.05 -10.14 0.39
N LEU A 181 20.54 -8.99 -0.09
CA LEU A 181 20.26 -8.75 -1.51
C LEU A 181 21.52 -8.94 -2.36
N ARG A 182 22.66 -8.39 -1.92
CA ARG A 182 23.93 -8.56 -2.63
C ARG A 182 24.35 -10.03 -2.74
N ARG A 183 24.13 -10.85 -1.72
CA ARG A 183 24.43 -12.29 -1.78
C ARG A 183 23.50 -13.02 -2.74
N GLN A 184 22.23 -12.66 -2.75
CA GLN A 184 21.24 -13.21 -3.69
C GLN A 184 21.60 -12.88 -5.13
N ASP A 185 21.94 -11.62 -5.41
CA ASP A 185 22.36 -11.15 -6.74
C ASP A 185 23.63 -11.86 -7.20
N LEU A 186 24.64 -11.94 -6.34
CA LEU A 186 25.88 -12.67 -6.67
C LEU A 186 25.62 -14.15 -6.95
N THR A 187 24.65 -14.76 -6.26
CA THR A 187 24.26 -16.15 -6.49
C THR A 187 23.55 -16.30 -7.83
N LEU A 188 22.66 -15.37 -8.18
CA LEU A 188 21.95 -15.35 -9.46
C LEU A 188 22.92 -15.14 -10.64
N ILE A 189 23.85 -14.18 -10.50
CA ILE A 189 24.92 -13.96 -11.48
C ILE A 189 25.83 -15.20 -11.59
N GLY A 190 26.17 -15.83 -10.47
CA GLY A 190 26.96 -17.06 -10.48
C GLY A 190 26.26 -18.20 -11.24
N ARG A 191 24.95 -18.37 -11.03
CA ARG A 191 24.14 -19.35 -11.77
C ARG A 191 24.07 -19.04 -13.25
N SER A 192 23.83 -17.78 -13.63
CA SER A 192 23.73 -17.38 -15.03
C SER A 192 25.05 -17.56 -15.79
N ILE A 193 26.19 -17.25 -15.16
CA ILE A 193 27.53 -17.50 -15.72
C ILE A 193 27.75 -19.01 -15.91
N ASN A 194 27.37 -19.84 -14.93
CA ASN A 194 27.52 -21.28 -15.04
C ASN A 194 26.66 -21.87 -16.17
N GLU A 195 25.40 -21.43 -16.28
CA GLU A 195 24.52 -21.83 -17.38
C GLU A 195 25.07 -21.40 -18.75
N MET A 196 25.62 -20.17 -18.84
CA MET A 196 26.25 -19.68 -20.06
C MET A 196 27.48 -20.51 -20.43
N SER A 197 28.30 -20.88 -19.45
CA SER A 197 29.46 -21.75 -19.62
C SER A 197 29.06 -23.14 -20.13
N GLN A 198 28.08 -23.78 -19.50
CA GLN A 198 27.56 -25.09 -19.94
C GLN A 198 26.95 -25.04 -21.34
N ARG A 199 26.21 -23.98 -21.67
CA ARG A 199 25.67 -23.79 -23.03
C ARG A 199 26.78 -23.59 -24.06
N SER A 200 27.84 -22.88 -23.70
CA SER A 200 29.00 -22.67 -24.56
C SER A 200 29.74 -23.98 -24.83
N GLU A 201 30.04 -24.74 -23.78
CA GLU A 201 30.68 -26.05 -23.87
C GLU A 201 29.86 -27.03 -24.72
N GLY A 202 28.54 -27.09 -24.50
CA GLY A 202 27.63 -27.91 -25.31
C GLY A 202 27.54 -27.47 -26.77
N ARG A 203 27.80 -26.19 -27.10
CA ARG A 203 27.92 -25.72 -28.48
C ARG A 203 29.25 -26.16 -29.09
N TYR A 204 30.37 -26.05 -28.37
CA TYR A 204 31.67 -26.52 -28.87
C TYR A 204 31.66 -28.03 -29.16
N VAL A 205 31.09 -28.83 -28.26
CA VAL A 205 30.95 -30.28 -28.49
C VAL A 205 30.12 -30.57 -29.74
N ARG A 206 28.98 -29.90 -29.91
CA ARG A 206 28.15 -30.03 -31.12
C ARG A 206 28.88 -29.61 -32.39
N THR A 207 29.60 -28.49 -32.36
CA THR A 207 30.39 -28.03 -33.51
C THR A 207 31.48 -29.04 -33.87
N ASN A 208 32.17 -29.61 -32.88
CA ASN A 208 33.18 -30.64 -33.10
C ASN A 208 32.58 -31.93 -33.68
N GLN A 209 31.40 -32.35 -33.21
CA GLN A 209 30.69 -33.50 -33.78
C GLN A 209 30.26 -33.27 -35.23
N LEU A 210 29.79 -32.06 -35.56
CA LEU A 210 29.45 -31.70 -36.94
C LEU A 210 30.68 -31.67 -37.84
N LEU A 211 31.80 -31.11 -37.36
CA LEU A 211 33.08 -31.12 -38.07
C LEU A 211 33.59 -32.54 -38.30
N ASP A 212 33.57 -33.42 -37.30
CA ASP A 212 33.98 -34.82 -37.45
C ASP A 212 33.08 -35.56 -38.46
N GLY A 213 31.76 -35.31 -38.43
CA GLY A 213 30.82 -35.82 -39.43
C GLY A 213 31.15 -35.37 -40.86
N LEU A 214 31.50 -34.09 -41.04
CA LEU A 214 31.92 -33.55 -42.34
C LEU A 214 33.25 -34.14 -42.82
N TYR A 215 34.23 -34.34 -41.92
CA TYR A 215 35.49 -35.02 -42.24
C TYR A 215 35.28 -36.46 -42.69
N ARG A 216 34.39 -37.22 -42.03
CA ARG A 216 34.07 -38.60 -42.43
C ARG A 216 33.38 -38.65 -43.79
N LEU A 217 32.49 -37.70 -44.08
CA LEU A 217 31.82 -37.59 -45.38
C LEU A 217 32.80 -37.22 -46.50
N SER A 218 33.75 -36.32 -46.26
CA SER A 218 34.76 -35.95 -47.26
C SER A 218 35.81 -37.05 -47.47
N ALA A 219 36.12 -37.84 -46.44
CA ALA A 219 36.98 -39.02 -46.53
C ALA A 219 36.30 -40.23 -47.21
N TYR A 220 34.98 -40.22 -47.37
CA TYR A 220 34.25 -41.25 -48.11
C TYR A 220 34.45 -41.04 -49.62
N GLN A 221 35.55 -41.55 -50.15
CA GLN A 221 35.78 -41.65 -51.58
C GLN A 221 34.97 -42.84 -52.10
N PRO A 222 33.90 -42.64 -52.91
CA PRO A 222 33.13 -43.75 -53.43
C PRO A 222 34.07 -44.61 -54.27
N GLY A 223 34.23 -45.87 -53.85
CA GLY A 223 35.10 -46.84 -54.50
C GLY A 223 34.88 -46.84 -56.00
N GLY A 224 35.95 -46.56 -56.75
CA GLY A 224 35.99 -46.67 -58.19
C GLY A 224 35.60 -48.09 -58.59
N SER A 225 34.47 -48.21 -59.29
CA SER A 225 34.04 -49.42 -59.96
C SER A 225 34.91 -49.68 -61.19
N SER A 226 36.09 -50.23 -61.00
CA SER A 226 36.88 -50.85 -62.07
C SER A 226 36.29 -52.23 -62.43
N GLY A 227 35.11 -52.22 -63.05
CA GLY A 227 34.52 -53.41 -63.69
C GLY A 227 35.02 -53.54 -65.12
N THR A 228 36.14 -54.23 -65.32
CA THR A 228 36.64 -54.63 -66.64
C THR A 228 35.74 -55.72 -67.23
N ARG A 229 34.94 -55.37 -68.24
CA ARG A 229 34.13 -56.30 -69.03
C ARG A 229 35.01 -56.94 -70.10
N SER A 230 35.45 -58.18 -69.89
CA SER A 230 36.06 -59.00 -70.93
C SER A 230 34.95 -59.60 -71.80
N ILE A 231 34.98 -59.33 -73.10
CA ILE A 231 34.06 -59.89 -74.10
C ILE A 231 34.74 -61.13 -74.67
N GLU A 232 34.29 -62.31 -74.25
CA GLU A 232 34.60 -63.57 -74.93
C GLU A 232 33.68 -63.75 -76.14
N GLY A 233 34.29 -63.97 -77.30
CA GLY A 233 33.59 -64.24 -78.56
C GLY A 233 33.12 -65.69 -78.69
N LYS A 234 31.99 -65.83 -79.38
CA LYS A 234 31.63 -66.99 -80.21
C LYS A 234 30.81 -66.49 -81.39
#